data_AF-A0A077XVK6-F1
#
_entry.id   AF-A0A077XVK6-F1
#
_cell.length_a   1.000
_cell.length_b   1.000
_cell.length_c   1.000
_cell.angle_alpha   90.00
_cell.angle_beta   90.00
_cell.angle_gamma   90.00
#
_symmetry.space_group_name_H-M   'P 1'
#
loop_
_entity.id
_entity.type
_entity.pdbx_description
1 polymer ?
#
loop_
_entity_poly.entity_id
_entity_poly.type
_entity_poly.pdbx_seq_one_letter_code
_entity_poly.pdbx_strand_id
1 'polypeptide(L)'
;MKNYLQNKEMNKHFIYPLVAGISLLSCQKDNLPVEPGIESTVAVNALSQSNLARIEFSKILSKAVYDSKDLRNFIKEIAIEQFDNDYDVFYPFIKDKIVKDGMSFREILLQYTDNENTLKSIEASLPLLNIYVPDLTMFNDFNAEKWDTNDNDIVVTALNYESEQTFYGDGNKLFSLAKNEIPGFPCLIVKDNERLKQNIKVKGMSSTNYEFLDDVFNKKLNTKGAVIVDGVAHGYRDDNIVAPAQIVQQAFAEFGIDPIYWQRDYIYWGLSKTKPKNGSFNPQVREFIHKVRVNPNIFYTISDQPSDPKLTSFQHSSDLKDPVPWADVVRRVWTDGNFEFRFYIYKGKRSAGSNAEKPDIKNLSISPRDLFTVKKVKHTIKGGGIFHRDKHTYSIESINDLEGKWFTPNGTGIQLEQWDIAEESMTMTIFVEEFDPGEIEEKEITVSNKYSSSANFKLDLGLGGLPKKLVKLDLSFGMSSQKEETKVQRTKWTTTHTSDALGNATFYFSDPILKVDYWKDKPAVRIYDGYSVGTGSIDIMLLPRPI
;
A
#
# COMPACT_ATOMS: atom_id res chain seq x y z
N MET A 1 -73.93 -44.60 -10.28
CA MET A 1 -73.35 -45.38 -9.15
C MET A 1 -72.00 -44.74 -8.86
N LYS A 2 -71.87 -43.97 -7.77
CA LYS A 2 -71.34 -44.41 -6.45
C LYS A 2 -69.92 -44.99 -6.62
N ASN A 3 -68.86 -44.58 -5.92
CA ASN A 3 -68.64 -43.84 -4.68
C ASN A 3 -67.09 -43.67 -4.60
N TYR A 4 -66.50 -42.50 -4.28
CA TYR A 4 -66.32 -41.85 -2.96
C TYR A 4 -64.93 -42.12 -2.31
N LEU A 5 -64.41 -41.04 -1.68
CA LEU A 5 -63.35 -40.91 -0.64
C LEU A 5 -61.90 -40.71 -1.12
N GLN A 6 -61.40 -39.46 -1.07
CA GLN A 6 -60.83 -38.72 0.09
C GLN A 6 -59.38 -39.12 0.40
N ASN A 7 -58.42 -38.22 0.12
CA ASN A 7 -57.70 -37.53 1.20
C ASN A 7 -56.73 -36.43 0.73
N LYS A 8 -56.94 -35.26 1.34
CA LYS A 8 -55.98 -34.30 1.90
C LYS A 8 -55.07 -33.47 0.97
N GLU A 9 -55.47 -32.20 0.86
CA GLU A 9 -54.60 -31.06 0.54
C GLU A 9 -53.40 -30.96 1.48
N MET A 10 -52.28 -30.45 0.93
CA MET A 10 -51.33 -29.68 1.71
C MET A 10 -50.64 -28.63 0.82
N ASN A 11 -51.09 -27.38 0.98
CA ASN A 11 -50.42 -26.16 0.53
C ASN A 11 -48.93 -26.19 0.93
N LYS A 12 -48.04 -25.94 -0.03
CA LYS A 12 -46.69 -25.45 0.27
C LYS A 12 -46.66 -23.94 0.07
N HIS A 13 -47.14 -23.23 1.09
CA HIS A 13 -46.72 -21.86 1.33
C HIS A 13 -45.23 -21.89 1.68
N PHE A 14 -44.41 -21.23 0.88
CA PHE A 14 -43.05 -20.85 1.28
C PHE A 14 -43.20 -19.77 2.38
N ILE A 15 -43.15 -20.23 3.62
CA ILE A 15 -43.01 -19.38 4.81
C ILE A 15 -41.55 -18.95 4.86
N TYR A 16 -41.29 -17.64 4.72
CA TYR A 16 -40.04 -17.03 5.14
C TYR A 16 -39.93 -17.19 6.67
N PRO A 17 -38.85 -17.80 7.20
CA PRO A 17 -38.63 -17.74 8.64
C PRO A 17 -38.11 -16.34 8.97
N LEU A 18 -38.99 -15.58 9.64
CA LEU A 18 -38.62 -14.56 10.60
C LEU A 18 -37.79 -15.21 11.71
N VAL A 19 -36.52 -14.83 11.84
CA VAL A 19 -35.74 -15.04 13.06
C VAL A 19 -35.17 -13.70 13.47
N ALA A 20 -35.90 -13.04 14.36
CA ALA A 20 -35.31 -12.13 15.33
C ALA A 20 -34.51 -12.97 16.33
N GLY A 21 -33.25 -12.59 16.55
CA GLY A 21 -32.35 -13.24 17.48
C GLY A 21 -31.25 -12.28 17.89
N ILE A 22 -31.61 -11.39 18.83
CA ILE A 22 -30.70 -10.54 19.59
C ILE A 22 -29.55 -11.39 20.13
N SER A 23 -28.31 -11.03 19.81
CA SER A 23 -27.13 -11.48 20.52
C SER A 23 -26.46 -10.27 21.15
N LEU A 24 -26.93 -9.93 22.34
CA LEU A 24 -26.16 -9.15 23.32
C LEU A 24 -24.98 -10.03 23.73
N LEU A 25 -23.74 -9.62 23.41
CA LEU A 25 -22.60 -10.01 24.23
C LEU A 25 -22.37 -8.92 25.27
N SER A 26 -23.04 -9.15 26.40
CA SER A 26 -22.66 -8.66 27.71
C SER A 26 -21.18 -8.96 27.95
N CYS A 27 -20.39 -7.93 28.27
CA CYS A 27 -19.10 -8.10 28.91
C CYS A 27 -19.29 -9.00 30.14
N GLN A 28 -18.79 -10.23 30.11
CA GLN A 28 -18.43 -10.92 31.34
C GLN A 28 -17.10 -10.30 31.78
N LYS A 29 -17.19 -9.46 32.82
CA LYS A 29 -16.02 -8.99 33.55
C LYS A 29 -15.48 -10.19 34.34
N ASP A 30 -14.36 -10.74 33.90
CA ASP A 30 -13.46 -11.42 34.83
C ASP A 30 -12.83 -10.36 35.74
N ASN A 31 -13.16 -10.47 37.03
CA ASN A 31 -12.70 -9.57 38.07
C ASN A 31 -11.22 -9.84 38.37
N LEU A 32 -10.35 -8.92 37.94
CA LEU A 32 -9.11 -8.60 38.64
C LEU A 32 -9.14 -7.11 39.00
N PRO A 33 -8.76 -6.72 40.23
CA PRO A 33 -9.07 -5.41 40.76
C PRO A 33 -8.17 -4.34 40.15
N VAL A 34 -8.73 -3.50 39.29
CA VAL A 34 -8.13 -2.22 38.91
C VAL A 34 -9.21 -1.14 39.06
N GLU A 35 -8.84 -0.05 39.72
CA GLU A 35 -9.72 1.07 40.11
C GLU A 35 -10.50 1.66 38.93
N PRO A 36 -11.75 2.12 39.13
CA PRO A 36 -12.59 2.58 38.04
C PRO A 36 -12.39 4.06 37.71
N GLY A 37 -12.28 4.33 36.40
CA GLY A 37 -12.81 5.54 35.78
C GLY A 37 -11.75 6.44 35.15
N ILE A 38 -11.75 6.52 33.81
CA ILE A 38 -11.71 7.75 32.97
C ILE A 38 -11.49 7.39 31.48
N GLU A 39 -10.91 6.24 31.11
CA GLU A 39 -10.44 6.02 29.72
C GLU A 39 -11.55 5.75 28.66
N SER A 40 -12.58 4.96 28.97
CA SER A 40 -13.57 4.55 27.94
C SER A 40 -14.59 5.65 27.56
N THR A 41 -14.88 6.60 28.44
CA THR A 41 -15.78 7.73 28.11
C THR A 41 -15.06 8.84 27.35
N VAL A 42 -13.75 8.99 27.54
CA VAL A 42 -12.93 10.01 26.86
C VAL A 42 -12.71 9.64 25.39
N ALA A 43 -12.44 8.36 25.08
CA ALA A 43 -12.22 7.91 23.70
C ALA A 43 -13.48 8.05 22.82
N VAL A 44 -14.65 7.66 23.33
CA VAL A 44 -15.94 7.78 22.63
C VAL A 44 -16.34 9.26 22.45
N ASN A 45 -16.10 10.10 23.46
CA ASN A 45 -16.34 11.54 23.36
C ASN A 45 -15.38 12.22 22.37
N ALA A 46 -14.11 11.80 22.30
CA ALA A 46 -13.12 12.35 21.38
C ALA A 46 -13.44 12.01 19.91
N LEU A 47 -13.85 10.78 19.62
CA LEU A 47 -14.28 10.35 18.28
C LEU A 47 -15.56 11.08 17.81
N SER A 48 -16.49 11.32 18.74
CA SER A 48 -17.68 12.12 18.47
C SER A 48 -17.33 13.60 18.19
N GLN A 49 -16.38 14.16 18.94
CA GLN A 49 -15.92 15.54 18.78
C GLN A 49 -15.15 15.76 17.46
N SER A 50 -14.28 14.84 17.05
CA SER A 50 -13.57 14.95 15.77
C SER A 50 -14.55 14.90 14.59
N ASN A 51 -15.55 14.02 14.62
CA ASN A 51 -16.59 13.96 13.59
C ASN A 51 -17.39 15.26 13.50
N LEU A 52 -17.79 15.84 14.64
CA LEU A 52 -18.48 17.14 14.67
C LEU A 52 -17.59 18.27 14.14
N ALA A 53 -16.31 18.30 14.51
CA ALA A 53 -15.34 19.27 14.01
C ALA A 53 -15.16 19.14 12.48
N ARG A 54 -15.15 17.91 11.96
CA ARG A 54 -14.98 17.64 10.52
C ARG A 54 -16.19 18.12 9.72
N ILE A 55 -17.39 17.85 10.22
CA ILE A 55 -18.65 18.37 9.66
C ILE A 55 -18.64 19.90 9.64
N GLU A 56 -18.23 20.53 10.74
CA GLU A 56 -18.19 21.99 10.83
C GLU A 56 -17.16 22.60 9.88
N PHE A 57 -15.98 21.98 9.76
CA PHE A 57 -14.98 22.38 8.77
C PHE A 57 -15.52 22.26 7.33
N SER A 58 -16.22 21.16 7.00
CA SER A 58 -16.83 20.99 5.68
C SER A 58 -17.83 22.09 5.33
N LYS A 59 -18.62 22.58 6.29
CA LYS A 59 -19.52 23.72 6.08
C LYS A 59 -18.75 25.01 5.81
N ILE A 60 -17.74 25.32 6.63
CA ILE A 60 -16.90 26.52 6.46
C ILE A 60 -16.21 26.48 5.09
N LEU A 61 -15.60 25.34 4.76
CA LEU A 61 -14.95 25.13 3.47
C LEU A 61 -15.93 25.28 2.31
N SER A 62 -17.15 24.74 2.42
CA SER A 62 -18.17 24.85 1.36
C SER A 62 -18.58 26.29 1.05
N LYS A 63 -18.64 27.18 2.05
CA LYS A 63 -18.86 28.63 1.84
C LYS A 63 -17.65 29.25 1.14
N ALA A 64 -16.46 28.99 1.68
CA ALA A 64 -15.23 29.58 1.19
C ALA A 64 -14.93 29.21 -0.27
N VAL A 65 -15.14 27.95 -0.66
CA VAL A 65 -14.92 27.49 -2.03
C VAL A 65 -16.05 27.90 -2.97
N TYR A 66 -17.25 28.21 -2.49
CA TYR A 66 -18.33 28.77 -3.31
C TYR A 66 -17.99 30.21 -3.73
N ASP A 67 -17.56 31.03 -2.78
CA ASP A 67 -17.31 32.45 -2.98
C ASP A 67 -15.93 32.75 -3.61
N SER A 68 -14.91 31.95 -3.31
CA SER A 68 -13.52 32.24 -3.70
C SER A 68 -13.01 31.32 -4.80
N LYS A 69 -13.00 31.82 -6.04
CA LYS A 69 -12.30 31.17 -7.17
C LYS A 69 -10.81 30.97 -6.88
N ASP A 70 -10.17 31.92 -6.23
CA ASP A 70 -8.74 31.85 -5.91
C ASP A 70 -8.45 30.73 -4.91
N LEU A 71 -9.35 30.48 -3.95
CA LEU A 71 -9.24 29.34 -3.06
C LEU A 71 -9.42 28.00 -3.81
N ARG A 72 -10.36 27.93 -4.76
CA ARG A 72 -10.52 26.74 -5.63
C ARG A 72 -9.24 26.46 -6.44
N ASN A 73 -8.65 27.49 -7.05
CA ASN A 73 -7.37 27.40 -7.74
C ASN A 73 -6.26 26.89 -6.82
N PHE A 74 -6.15 27.47 -5.63
CA PHE A 74 -5.12 27.08 -4.67
C PHE A 74 -5.26 25.60 -4.24
N ILE A 75 -6.46 25.14 -3.91
CA ILE A 75 -6.72 23.72 -3.56
C ILE A 75 -6.34 22.81 -4.74
N LYS A 76 -6.78 23.17 -5.96
CA LYS A 76 -6.45 22.44 -7.19
C LYS A 76 -4.93 22.29 -7.37
N GLU A 77 -4.19 23.39 -7.27
CA GLU A 77 -2.74 23.40 -7.46
C GLU A 77 -2.03 22.50 -6.46
N ILE A 78 -2.39 22.59 -5.17
CA ILE A 78 -1.80 21.72 -4.13
C ILE A 78 -2.17 20.24 -4.35
N ALA A 79 -3.42 19.95 -4.74
CA ALA A 79 -3.85 18.57 -4.97
C ALA A 79 -3.04 17.90 -6.10
N ILE A 80 -2.78 18.61 -7.21
CA ILE A 80 -1.99 18.10 -8.35
C ILE A 80 -0.55 17.76 -7.95
N GLU A 81 0.01 18.41 -6.92
CA GLU A 81 1.34 18.06 -6.42
C GLU A 81 1.38 16.61 -5.92
N GLN A 82 0.26 16.07 -5.43
CA GLN A 82 0.11 14.75 -4.80
C GLN A 82 1.22 14.45 -3.81
N PHE A 83 1.37 15.29 -2.79
CA PHE A 83 2.52 15.23 -1.88
C PHE A 83 2.70 13.84 -1.24
N ASP A 84 1.61 13.09 -1.08
CA ASP A 84 1.53 11.76 -0.49
C ASP A 84 1.17 10.63 -1.50
N ASN A 85 1.33 10.91 -2.80
CA ASN A 85 0.91 10.09 -3.95
C ASN A 85 -0.61 10.00 -4.21
N ASP A 86 -1.43 10.84 -3.58
CA ASP A 86 -2.85 11.00 -3.89
C ASP A 86 -3.22 12.48 -4.04
N TYR A 87 -4.43 12.80 -4.52
CA TYR A 87 -4.88 14.19 -4.68
C TYR A 87 -5.31 14.85 -3.35
N ASP A 88 -4.48 14.67 -2.32
CA ASP A 88 -4.68 15.14 -0.96
C ASP A 88 -4.07 16.54 -0.74
N VAL A 89 -4.83 17.39 -0.06
CA VAL A 89 -4.46 18.75 0.36
C VAL A 89 -4.42 18.77 1.87
N PHE A 90 -3.22 18.54 2.41
CA PHE A 90 -3.01 18.48 3.85
C PHE A 90 -3.06 19.87 4.49
N TYR A 91 -4.17 20.18 5.16
CA TYR A 91 -4.48 21.51 5.69
C TYR A 91 -3.36 22.10 6.58
N PRO A 92 -2.75 21.35 7.52
CA PRO A 92 -1.68 21.89 8.35
C PRO A 92 -0.45 22.41 7.60
N PHE A 93 -0.13 21.89 6.41
CA PHE A 93 0.99 22.38 5.59
C PHE A 93 0.68 23.65 4.81
N ILE A 94 -0.60 23.92 4.57
CA ILE A 94 -1.04 24.94 3.63
C ILE A 94 -1.88 26.05 4.25
N LYS A 95 -2.32 25.90 5.51
CA LYS A 95 -3.19 26.86 6.19
C LYS A 95 -2.63 28.29 6.25
N ASP A 96 -1.31 28.43 6.40
CA ASP A 96 -0.64 29.74 6.49
C ASP A 96 -0.07 30.21 5.13
N LYS A 97 -0.26 29.45 4.05
CA LYS A 97 0.15 29.86 2.70
C LYS A 97 -0.82 30.91 2.14
N ILE A 98 -0.29 31.92 1.47
CA ILE A 98 -1.06 32.98 0.82
C ILE A 98 -1.81 32.43 -0.39
N VAL A 99 -3.11 32.71 -0.45
CA VAL A 99 -4.01 32.32 -1.54
C VAL A 99 -4.28 33.50 -2.47
N LYS A 100 -4.69 34.65 -1.91
CA LYS A 100 -5.05 35.85 -2.67
C LYS A 100 -4.93 37.11 -1.81
N ASP A 101 -4.55 38.25 -2.41
CA ASP A 101 -4.57 39.58 -1.78
C ASP A 101 -3.87 39.65 -0.40
N GLY A 102 -2.83 38.85 -0.21
CA GLY A 102 -2.10 38.75 1.06
C GLY A 102 -2.83 37.97 2.16
N MET A 103 -4.00 37.40 1.87
CA MET A 103 -4.73 36.50 2.77
C MET A 103 -4.26 35.04 2.59
N SER A 104 -3.97 34.41 3.72
CA SER A 104 -3.72 32.97 3.82
C SER A 104 -5.00 32.14 3.68
N PHE A 105 -4.85 30.83 3.42
CA PHE A 105 -5.98 29.90 3.38
C PHE A 105 -6.80 30.01 4.68
N ARG A 106 -6.13 30.01 5.83
CA ARG A 106 -6.77 30.12 7.15
C ARG A 106 -7.53 31.44 7.29
N GLU A 107 -6.96 32.56 6.87
CA GLU A 107 -7.63 33.88 6.92
C GLU A 107 -8.85 33.97 6.00
N ILE A 108 -8.84 33.26 4.87
CA ILE A 108 -10.03 33.12 4.03
C ILE A 108 -11.12 32.33 4.77
N LEU A 109 -10.79 31.18 5.38
CA LEU A 109 -11.77 30.41 6.13
C LEU A 109 -12.37 31.19 7.30
N LEU A 110 -11.58 32.02 7.99
CA LEU A 110 -12.03 32.82 9.12
C LEU A 110 -13.16 33.79 8.76
N GLN A 111 -13.24 34.26 7.51
CA GLN A 111 -14.33 35.12 7.03
C GLN A 111 -15.70 34.41 7.04
N TYR A 112 -15.70 33.08 7.07
CA TYR A 112 -16.90 32.24 7.06
C TYR A 112 -17.19 31.60 8.43
N THR A 113 -16.52 32.08 9.48
CA THR A 113 -16.74 31.66 10.86
C THR A 113 -17.30 32.80 11.70
N ASP A 114 -18.22 32.48 12.61
CA ASP A 114 -18.78 33.49 13.53
C ASP A 114 -17.77 33.96 14.58
N ASN A 115 -16.77 33.12 14.87
CA ASN A 115 -15.74 33.39 15.87
C ASN A 115 -14.43 32.65 15.49
N GLU A 116 -13.29 33.33 15.64
CA GLU A 116 -11.97 32.74 15.43
C GLU A 116 -11.72 31.49 16.29
N ASN A 117 -12.36 31.41 17.46
CA ASN A 117 -12.26 30.24 18.34
C ASN A 117 -12.84 28.96 17.70
N THR A 118 -13.79 29.08 16.77
CA THR A 118 -14.37 27.92 16.06
C THR A 118 -13.29 27.21 15.25
N LEU A 119 -12.57 27.93 14.38
CA LEU A 119 -11.52 27.33 13.56
C LEU A 119 -10.34 26.84 14.41
N LYS A 120 -9.97 27.57 15.47
CA LYS A 120 -8.95 27.11 16.45
C LYS A 120 -9.33 25.77 17.09
N SER A 121 -10.61 25.57 17.41
CA SER A 121 -11.09 24.34 18.04
C SER A 121 -11.10 23.17 17.06
N ILE A 122 -11.53 23.43 15.81
CA ILE A 122 -11.45 22.44 14.71
C ILE A 122 -10.00 22.00 14.48
N GLU A 123 -9.06 22.94 14.38
CA GLU A 123 -7.64 22.65 14.20
C GLU A 123 -7.05 21.82 15.33
N ALA A 124 -7.51 22.03 16.56
CA ALA A 124 -7.08 21.24 17.72
C ALA A 124 -7.67 19.82 17.71
N SER A 125 -8.90 19.65 17.22
CA SER A 125 -9.59 18.35 17.15
C SER A 125 -9.19 17.51 15.93
N LEU A 126 -8.68 18.12 14.86
CA LEU A 126 -8.32 17.46 13.61
C LEU A 126 -6.85 17.74 13.23
N PRO A 127 -5.89 17.16 13.97
CA PRO A 127 -4.46 17.41 13.72
C PRO A 127 -3.99 16.88 12.34
N LEU A 128 -4.71 15.91 11.77
CA LEU A 128 -4.46 15.33 10.45
C LEU A 128 -5.46 15.80 9.39
N LEU A 129 -6.12 16.95 9.60
CA LEU A 129 -7.14 17.47 8.70
C LEU A 129 -6.66 17.55 7.24
N ASN A 130 -7.43 16.96 6.35
CA ASN A 130 -7.09 16.83 4.95
C ASN A 130 -8.31 17.06 4.05
N ILE A 131 -8.08 17.67 2.89
CA ILE A 131 -9.08 17.87 1.84
C ILE A 131 -8.65 17.02 0.65
N TYR A 132 -9.50 16.08 0.25
CA TYR A 132 -9.27 15.21 -0.89
C TYR A 132 -10.06 15.70 -2.11
N VAL A 133 -9.38 15.78 -3.27
CA VAL A 133 -9.99 16.08 -4.57
C VAL A 133 -10.12 14.77 -5.36
N PRO A 134 -11.30 14.11 -5.37
CA PRO A 134 -11.46 12.82 -6.02
C PRO A 134 -11.31 12.92 -7.55
N ASP A 135 -10.80 11.86 -8.18
CA ASP A 135 -10.81 11.67 -9.63
C ASP A 135 -12.11 10.95 -10.05
N LEU A 136 -13.15 11.77 -10.18
CA LEU A 136 -14.47 11.33 -10.64
C LEU A 136 -14.53 11.15 -12.15
N THR A 137 -13.39 11.02 -12.86
CA THR A 137 -13.41 10.80 -14.32
C THR A 137 -14.10 9.49 -14.72
N MET A 138 -14.33 8.60 -13.77
CA MET A 138 -15.21 7.45 -13.95
C MET A 138 -16.68 7.86 -14.28
N PHE A 139 -17.20 8.94 -13.69
CA PHE A 139 -18.59 9.39 -13.85
C PHE A 139 -18.76 10.64 -14.72
N ASN A 140 -17.82 11.58 -14.63
CA ASN A 140 -17.85 12.85 -15.33
C ASN A 140 -16.41 13.24 -15.75
N ASP A 141 -16.10 14.53 -15.94
CA ASP A 141 -14.74 14.98 -16.30
C ASP A 141 -13.96 15.60 -15.12
N PHE A 142 -14.51 15.53 -13.90
CA PHE A 142 -13.94 16.13 -12.70
C PHE A 142 -12.81 15.26 -12.13
N ASN A 143 -11.63 15.86 -12.03
CA ASN A 143 -10.53 15.41 -11.18
C ASN A 143 -9.63 16.61 -10.90
N ALA A 144 -8.61 16.47 -10.05
CA ALA A 144 -7.74 17.59 -9.72
C ALA A 144 -7.11 18.26 -10.96
N GLU A 145 -6.65 17.51 -11.97
CA GLU A 145 -6.04 18.08 -13.18
C GLU A 145 -7.05 18.88 -14.03
N LYS A 146 -8.28 18.37 -14.16
CA LYS A 146 -9.32 18.87 -15.05
C LYS A 146 -10.36 19.78 -14.39
N TRP A 147 -10.33 19.93 -13.06
CA TRP A 147 -11.29 20.74 -12.32
C TRP A 147 -11.34 22.17 -12.86
N ASP A 148 -12.50 22.56 -13.41
CA ASP A 148 -12.78 23.95 -13.79
C ASP A 148 -13.13 24.78 -12.55
N THR A 149 -12.18 25.61 -12.13
CA THR A 149 -12.32 26.46 -10.96
C THR A 149 -13.13 27.73 -11.24
N ASN A 150 -13.50 28.02 -12.50
CA ASN A 150 -14.46 29.08 -12.79
C ASN A 150 -15.86 28.69 -12.31
N ASP A 151 -16.18 27.40 -12.35
CA ASP A 151 -17.41 26.85 -11.80
C ASP A 151 -17.35 26.87 -10.26
N ASN A 152 -18.37 27.46 -9.63
CA ASN A 152 -18.53 27.46 -8.19
C ASN A 152 -19.50 26.38 -7.69
N ASP A 153 -20.07 25.58 -8.60
CA ASP A 153 -20.88 24.41 -8.28
C ASP A 153 -20.00 23.22 -7.86
N ILE A 154 -19.38 23.36 -6.69
CA ILE A 154 -18.63 22.29 -6.03
C ILE A 154 -19.15 22.11 -4.61
N VAL A 155 -19.47 20.85 -4.27
CA VAL A 155 -19.98 20.50 -2.94
C VAL A 155 -18.90 19.91 -2.06
N VAL A 156 -19.04 20.06 -0.75
CA VAL A 156 -18.07 19.54 0.23
C VAL A 156 -18.77 18.55 1.15
N THR A 157 -18.12 17.42 1.46
CA THR A 157 -18.62 16.45 2.44
C THR A 157 -17.57 16.17 3.51
N ALA A 158 -18.01 15.86 4.73
CA ALA A 158 -17.17 15.26 5.76
C ALA A 158 -17.26 13.74 5.64
N LEU A 159 -16.13 13.08 5.41
CA LEU A 159 -16.11 11.64 5.19
C LEU A 159 -16.64 10.89 6.42
N ASN A 160 -17.74 10.16 6.22
CA ASN A 160 -18.42 9.36 7.24
C ASN A 160 -18.73 7.92 6.76
N TYR A 161 -18.05 6.92 7.31
CA TYR A 161 -18.20 5.52 6.88
C TYR A 161 -19.38 4.78 7.56
N GLU A 162 -19.97 5.36 8.60
CA GLU A 162 -20.96 4.70 9.44
C GLU A 162 -22.41 5.04 9.05
N SER A 163 -22.62 6.16 8.35
CA SER A 163 -23.97 6.64 7.99
C SER A 163 -24.03 7.23 6.57
N GLU A 164 -25.13 7.91 6.27
CA GLU A 164 -25.25 8.72 5.04
C GLU A 164 -24.17 9.81 4.97
N GLN A 165 -23.72 10.10 3.75
CA GLN A 165 -22.77 11.17 3.45
C GLN A 165 -23.55 12.44 3.14
N THR A 166 -23.41 13.48 3.97
CA THR A 166 -24.10 14.77 3.75
C THR A 166 -23.22 15.73 2.96
N PHE A 167 -23.76 16.29 1.88
CA PHE A 167 -23.09 17.25 1.02
C PHE A 167 -23.56 18.68 1.30
N TYR A 168 -22.59 19.58 1.43
CA TYR A 168 -22.79 21.00 1.70
C TYR A 168 -22.38 21.85 0.50
N GLY A 169 -23.17 22.88 0.19
CA GLY A 169 -22.83 23.93 -0.77
C GLY A 169 -23.26 25.27 -0.19
N ASP A 170 -22.37 26.27 -0.30
CA ASP A 170 -22.54 27.59 0.33
C ASP A 170 -22.95 27.49 1.82
N GLY A 171 -22.34 26.54 2.55
CA GLY A 171 -22.59 26.31 3.97
C GLY A 171 -23.91 25.62 4.32
N ASN A 172 -24.77 25.36 3.34
CA ASN A 172 -26.08 24.75 3.54
C ASN A 172 -26.04 23.26 3.19
N LYS A 173 -26.77 22.42 3.93
CA LYS A 173 -27.01 21.02 3.54
C LYS A 173 -27.83 21.03 2.26
N LEU A 174 -27.31 20.43 1.19
CA LEU A 174 -28.04 20.29 -0.07
C LEU A 174 -28.76 18.94 -0.14
N PHE A 175 -28.03 17.85 0.05
CA PHE A 175 -28.56 16.49 -0.01
C PHE A 175 -27.64 15.52 0.76
N SER A 176 -28.09 14.27 0.88
CA SER A 176 -27.30 13.16 1.42
C SER A 176 -27.25 12.02 0.42
N LEU A 177 -26.13 11.30 0.37
CA LEU A 177 -25.99 10.01 -0.31
C LEU A 177 -26.05 8.89 0.72
N ALA A 178 -26.70 7.78 0.38
CA ALA A 178 -26.69 6.58 1.22
C ALA A 178 -25.26 6.02 1.34
N LYS A 179 -25.00 5.21 2.38
CA LYS A 179 -23.67 4.63 2.65
C LYS A 179 -23.00 3.95 1.44
N ASN A 180 -23.78 3.37 0.54
CA ASN A 180 -23.29 2.62 -0.62
C ASN A 180 -23.34 3.43 -1.93
N GLU A 181 -23.67 4.71 -1.86
CA GLU A 181 -23.71 5.62 -3.01
C GLU A 181 -22.43 6.45 -3.06
N ILE A 182 -21.90 6.60 -4.27
CA ILE A 182 -20.66 7.33 -4.55
C ILE A 182 -20.97 8.59 -5.37
N PRO A 183 -20.29 9.72 -5.10
CA PRO A 183 -20.58 10.98 -5.77
C PRO A 183 -20.22 10.92 -7.26
N GLY A 184 -21.21 11.21 -8.11
CA GLY A 184 -21.04 11.35 -9.57
C GLY A 184 -20.92 12.80 -10.04
N PHE A 185 -20.57 13.72 -9.14
CA PHE A 185 -20.58 15.18 -9.32
C PHE A 185 -19.35 15.81 -8.65
N PRO A 186 -18.84 16.96 -9.14
CA PRO A 186 -17.73 17.69 -8.53
C PRO A 186 -17.87 17.85 -7.02
N CYS A 187 -16.90 17.34 -6.26
CA CYS A 187 -16.92 17.47 -4.80
C CYS A 187 -15.53 17.53 -4.19
N LEU A 188 -15.46 18.01 -2.95
CA LEU A 188 -14.29 17.92 -2.06
C LEU A 188 -14.65 17.05 -0.86
N ILE A 189 -13.74 16.18 -0.45
CA ILE A 189 -13.96 15.25 0.67
C ILE A 189 -13.03 15.65 1.81
N VAL A 190 -13.59 16.06 2.94
CA VAL A 190 -12.82 16.34 4.16
C VAL A 190 -12.63 15.04 4.92
N LYS A 191 -11.37 14.63 5.11
CA LYS A 191 -10.96 13.41 5.83
C LYS A 191 -9.76 13.70 6.73
N ASP A 192 -9.33 12.71 7.50
CA ASP A 192 -7.99 12.73 8.11
C ASP A 192 -7.01 12.12 7.11
N ASN A 193 -5.78 12.64 7.07
CA ASN A 193 -4.72 12.04 6.25
C ASN A 193 -4.24 10.73 6.90
N GLU A 194 -4.26 9.66 6.11
CA GLU A 194 -3.93 8.29 6.50
C GLU A 194 -2.43 7.96 6.35
N ARG A 195 -1.64 8.85 5.73
CA ARG A 195 -0.23 8.63 5.38
C ARG A 195 0.74 9.42 6.26
N LEU A 196 0.24 10.32 7.10
CA LEU A 196 1.01 11.15 8.01
C LEU A 196 0.69 10.82 9.47
N LYS A 197 1.68 11.01 10.34
CA LYS A 197 1.47 11.09 11.79
C LYS A 197 2.05 12.37 12.35
N GLN A 198 1.44 12.83 13.44
CA GLN A 198 1.90 13.97 14.21
C GLN A 198 2.94 13.53 15.24
N ASN A 199 4.13 14.13 15.23
CA ASN A 199 5.14 13.87 16.26
C ASN A 199 4.77 14.60 17.57
N ILE A 200 4.75 13.85 18.68
CA ILE A 200 4.46 14.40 20.01
C ILE A 200 5.65 15.25 20.48
N LYS A 201 5.37 16.51 20.87
CA LYS A 201 6.38 17.51 21.27
C LYS A 201 7.25 17.04 22.45
N VAL A 202 8.57 17.16 22.31
CA VAL A 202 9.47 17.44 23.44
C VAL A 202 9.34 18.95 23.75
N LYS A 203 9.12 19.32 25.02
CA LYS A 203 8.91 20.72 25.46
C LYS A 203 10.00 21.65 24.89
N GLY A 204 9.61 22.64 24.06
CA GLY A 204 10.49 23.75 23.67
C GLY A 204 10.41 24.22 22.22
N MET A 205 9.77 23.49 21.30
CA MET A 205 9.72 23.84 19.87
C MET A 205 8.32 24.30 19.43
N SER A 206 8.24 25.42 18.72
CA SER A 206 7.01 26.15 18.38
C SER A 206 6.27 25.63 17.14
N SER A 207 6.79 24.63 16.42
CA SER A 207 6.10 24.00 15.29
C SER A 207 5.60 22.59 15.62
N THR A 208 4.40 22.26 15.15
CA THR A 208 3.93 20.86 15.06
C THR A 208 4.68 20.21 13.90
N ASN A 209 5.42 19.13 14.15
CA ASN A 209 6.11 18.39 13.10
C ASN A 209 5.26 17.19 12.68
N TYR A 210 5.17 16.98 11.37
CA TYR A 210 4.51 15.84 10.75
C TYR A 210 5.56 15.00 10.03
N GLU A 211 5.42 13.69 10.07
CA GLU A 211 6.23 12.77 9.28
C GLU A 211 5.33 11.78 8.57
N PHE A 212 5.75 11.34 7.39
CA PHE A 212 5.11 10.21 6.75
C PHE A 212 5.22 8.98 7.63
N LEU A 213 4.17 8.15 7.62
CA LEU A 213 4.22 6.83 8.24
C LEU A 213 5.34 5.98 7.62
N ASP A 214 5.63 6.22 6.33
CA ASP A 214 6.70 5.59 5.57
C ASP A 214 7.16 6.50 4.40
N ASP A 215 8.44 6.44 4.06
CA ASP A 215 9.04 7.20 2.96
C ASP A 215 8.39 6.90 1.58
N VAL A 216 7.77 5.73 1.38
CA VAL A 216 7.04 5.41 0.13
C VAL A 216 5.90 6.37 -0.17
N PHE A 217 5.28 6.93 0.87
CA PHE A 217 4.22 7.92 0.71
C PHE A 217 4.78 9.26 0.22
N ASN A 218 6.07 9.53 0.41
CA ASN A 218 6.67 10.77 -0.04
C ASN A 218 6.91 10.74 -1.56
N LYS A 219 6.04 11.40 -2.33
CA LYS A 219 6.16 11.48 -3.80
C LYS A 219 7.52 12.00 -4.28
N LYS A 220 8.23 12.82 -3.47
CA LYS A 220 9.58 13.29 -3.82
C LYS A 220 10.60 12.15 -3.95
N LEU A 221 10.30 10.99 -3.38
CA LEU A 221 11.12 9.78 -3.44
C LEU A 221 10.70 8.83 -4.57
N ASN A 222 9.54 9.05 -5.20
CA ASN A 222 9.01 8.21 -6.28
C ASN A 222 9.44 8.71 -7.66
N THR A 223 10.56 8.20 -8.19
CA THR A 223 10.89 8.31 -9.61
C THR A 223 10.34 7.13 -10.43
N LYS A 224 9.67 7.48 -11.52
CA LYS A 224 8.88 6.64 -12.45
C LYS A 224 9.58 5.33 -12.87
N GLY A 225 8.79 4.25 -12.92
CA GLY A 225 9.16 2.90 -13.36
C GLY A 225 9.53 2.77 -14.84
N ALA A 226 10.65 3.38 -15.24
CA ALA A 226 11.37 3.01 -16.45
C ALA A 226 12.75 2.49 -16.05
N VAL A 227 13.16 1.33 -16.57
CA VAL A 227 14.58 0.96 -16.56
C VAL A 227 15.29 1.91 -17.53
N ILE A 228 16.05 2.85 -17.00
CA ILE A 228 16.89 3.76 -17.78
C ILE A 228 18.23 3.07 -18.01
N VAL A 229 18.57 2.82 -19.27
CA VAL A 229 19.93 2.42 -19.69
C VAL A 229 20.53 3.61 -20.43
N ASP A 230 21.64 4.15 -19.92
CA ASP A 230 22.36 5.27 -20.55
C ASP A 230 21.48 6.48 -20.92
N GLY A 231 20.48 6.79 -20.10
CA GLY A 231 19.54 7.91 -20.34
C GLY A 231 18.43 7.61 -21.35
N VAL A 232 18.29 6.36 -21.79
CA VAL A 232 17.28 5.93 -22.76
C VAL A 232 16.30 4.94 -22.12
N ALA A 233 15.00 5.20 -22.29
CA ALA A 233 13.94 4.31 -21.85
C ALA A 233 13.77 3.16 -22.86
N HIS A 234 13.91 1.91 -22.40
CA HIS A 234 13.68 0.73 -23.24
C HIS A 234 12.36 0.04 -22.88
N GLY A 235 11.45 -0.08 -23.87
CA GLY A 235 10.19 -0.80 -23.73
C GLY A 235 10.38 -2.30 -23.95
N TYR A 236 10.77 -3.04 -22.91
CA TYR A 236 10.78 -4.51 -22.94
C TYR A 236 9.53 -5.06 -22.25
N ARG A 237 8.86 -6.01 -22.93
CA ARG A 237 7.69 -6.77 -22.46
C ARG A 237 8.08 -8.13 -21.86
N ASP A 238 9.24 -8.21 -21.22
CA ASP A 238 9.52 -9.33 -20.31
C ASP A 238 9.85 -8.73 -18.95
N ASP A 239 8.90 -8.93 -18.05
CA ASP A 239 8.69 -8.19 -16.82
C ASP A 239 9.54 -8.75 -15.66
N ASN A 240 10.09 -9.95 -15.84
CA ASN A 240 11.09 -10.58 -14.96
C ASN A 240 12.53 -10.09 -15.20
N ILE A 241 12.75 -9.32 -16.26
CA ILE A 241 14.09 -8.88 -16.65
C ILE A 241 14.62 -7.84 -15.67
N VAL A 242 15.87 -8.02 -15.24
CA VAL A 242 16.59 -7.09 -14.38
C VAL A 242 17.92 -6.66 -15.00
N ALA A 243 18.34 -5.45 -14.65
CA ALA A 243 19.69 -4.92 -14.90
C ALA A 243 20.42 -4.81 -13.55
N PRO A 244 21.15 -5.86 -13.13
CA PRO A 244 21.68 -5.94 -11.78
C PRO A 244 23.06 -5.27 -11.68
N ALA A 245 23.46 -4.93 -10.45
CA ALA A 245 24.78 -4.35 -10.20
C ALA A 245 25.91 -5.26 -10.70
N GLN A 246 27.06 -4.68 -11.06
CA GLN A 246 28.19 -5.42 -11.64
C GLN A 246 28.63 -6.63 -10.80
N ILE A 247 28.61 -6.51 -9.47
CA ILE A 247 28.96 -7.61 -8.55
C ILE A 247 28.02 -8.81 -8.68
N VAL A 248 26.74 -8.59 -8.96
CA VAL A 248 25.74 -9.65 -9.17
C VAL A 248 25.94 -10.32 -10.54
N GLN A 249 26.27 -9.53 -11.57
CA GLN A 249 26.62 -10.07 -12.89
C GLN A 249 27.88 -10.95 -12.82
N GLN A 250 28.89 -10.51 -12.06
CA GLN A 250 30.12 -11.28 -11.83
C GLN A 250 29.83 -12.58 -11.07
N ALA A 251 29.00 -12.53 -10.03
CA ALA A 251 28.58 -13.71 -9.29
C ALA A 251 27.87 -14.74 -10.19
N PHE A 252 26.96 -14.29 -11.06
CA PHE A 252 26.31 -15.16 -12.03
C PHE A 252 27.28 -15.71 -13.08
N ALA A 253 28.24 -14.92 -13.56
CA ALA A 253 29.25 -15.39 -14.49
C ALA A 253 30.16 -16.47 -13.85
N GLU A 254 30.48 -16.32 -12.57
CA GLU A 254 31.32 -17.25 -11.82
C GLU A 254 30.58 -18.56 -11.51
N PHE A 255 29.33 -18.49 -11.05
CA PHE A 255 28.61 -19.64 -10.49
C PHE A 255 27.41 -20.12 -11.31
N GLY A 256 26.81 -19.27 -12.14
CA GLY A 256 25.57 -19.58 -12.86
C GLY A 256 24.43 -19.94 -11.89
N ILE A 257 23.65 -20.96 -12.25
CA ILE A 257 22.56 -21.53 -11.44
C ILE A 257 22.93 -22.89 -10.84
N ASP A 258 24.22 -23.18 -10.72
CA ASP A 258 24.68 -24.45 -10.17
C ASP A 258 24.23 -24.58 -8.69
N PRO A 259 23.51 -25.65 -8.31
CA PRO A 259 22.99 -25.80 -6.96
C PRO A 259 24.07 -25.90 -5.87
N ILE A 260 25.32 -26.18 -6.24
CA ILE A 260 26.46 -26.26 -5.31
C ILE A 260 27.05 -24.87 -5.02
N TYR A 261 26.93 -23.92 -5.96
CA TYR A 261 27.56 -22.60 -5.85
C TYR A 261 26.53 -21.50 -5.68
N TRP A 262 26.58 -20.80 -4.54
CA TRP A 262 25.60 -19.77 -4.22
C TRP A 262 26.09 -18.40 -4.70
N GLN A 263 25.30 -17.71 -5.52
CA GLN A 263 25.65 -16.37 -6.01
C GLN A 263 25.93 -15.38 -4.86
N ARG A 264 25.24 -15.53 -3.72
CA ARG A 264 25.46 -14.73 -2.52
C ARG A 264 26.81 -14.97 -1.83
N ASP A 265 27.44 -16.14 -2.00
CA ASP A 265 28.81 -16.39 -1.50
C ASP A 265 29.83 -15.48 -2.18
N TYR A 266 29.66 -15.21 -3.47
CA TYR A 266 30.50 -14.24 -4.18
C TYR A 266 30.23 -12.82 -3.69
N ILE A 267 28.95 -12.45 -3.60
CA ILE A 267 28.51 -11.07 -3.35
C ILE A 267 28.80 -10.62 -1.91
N TYR A 268 28.46 -11.45 -0.92
CA TYR A 268 28.58 -11.11 0.49
C TYR A 268 29.94 -11.48 1.08
N TRP A 269 30.64 -12.49 0.52
CA TRP A 269 31.85 -13.03 1.14
C TRP A 269 33.08 -13.00 0.23
N GLY A 270 32.92 -12.63 -1.05
CA GLY A 270 34.02 -12.59 -2.02
C GLY A 270 34.62 -13.97 -2.32
N LEU A 271 33.82 -15.04 -2.18
CA LEU A 271 34.23 -16.40 -2.54
C LEU A 271 34.11 -16.61 -4.05
N SER A 272 35.04 -17.35 -4.65
CA SER A 272 35.02 -17.73 -6.07
C SER A 272 35.59 -19.15 -6.25
N LYS A 273 35.37 -19.82 -7.38
CA LYS A 273 35.87 -21.19 -7.63
C LYS A 273 37.38 -21.31 -7.42
N THR A 274 38.11 -20.22 -7.66
CA THR A 274 39.56 -20.13 -7.45
C THR A 274 39.96 -19.69 -6.03
N LYS A 275 39.05 -19.06 -5.29
CA LYS A 275 39.20 -18.69 -3.87
C LYS A 275 38.01 -19.23 -3.06
N PRO A 276 37.95 -20.57 -2.85
CA PRO A 276 36.78 -21.22 -2.27
C PRO A 276 36.69 -21.13 -0.76
N LYS A 277 37.63 -20.46 -0.09
CA LYS A 277 37.77 -20.39 1.38
C LYS A 277 38.26 -19.03 1.83
N ASN A 278 38.11 -18.73 3.12
CA ASN A 278 38.55 -17.49 3.74
C ASN A 278 37.89 -16.25 3.12
N GLY A 279 36.58 -16.31 3.00
CA GLY A 279 35.75 -15.16 2.62
C GLY A 279 35.78 -14.08 3.70
N SER A 280 35.43 -12.86 3.33
CA SER A 280 35.30 -11.74 4.26
C SER A 280 33.96 -11.06 4.01
N PHE A 281 33.21 -10.87 5.08
CA PHE A 281 31.90 -10.26 5.00
C PHE A 281 31.96 -8.86 4.40
N ASN A 282 31.06 -8.59 3.45
CA ASN A 282 30.90 -7.28 2.85
C ASN A 282 29.77 -6.51 3.55
N PRO A 283 30.09 -5.55 4.45
CA PRO A 283 29.09 -4.77 5.15
C PRO A 283 28.34 -3.77 4.26
N GLN A 284 28.72 -3.63 3.00
CA GLN A 284 28.18 -2.64 2.06
C GLN A 284 27.23 -3.25 1.03
N VAL A 285 26.72 -4.47 1.26
CA VAL A 285 25.67 -5.06 0.43
C VAL A 285 24.37 -5.11 1.21
N ARG A 286 23.26 -4.78 0.54
CA ARG A 286 21.89 -4.96 1.04
C ARG A 286 21.05 -5.71 0.02
N GLU A 287 20.13 -6.55 0.48
CA GLU A 287 19.04 -7.04 -0.36
C GLU A 287 18.03 -5.91 -0.60
N PHE A 288 17.37 -5.94 -1.75
CA PHE A 288 16.23 -5.09 -2.04
C PHE A 288 15.04 -5.95 -2.44
N ILE A 289 13.84 -5.66 -1.93
CA ILE A 289 12.60 -6.08 -2.57
C ILE A 289 12.53 -5.30 -3.88
N HIS A 290 13.09 -5.90 -4.93
CA HIS A 290 13.34 -5.22 -6.19
C HIS A 290 12.07 -5.12 -7.00
N LYS A 291 11.34 -6.23 -7.12
CA LYS A 291 10.07 -6.27 -7.82
C LYS A 291 9.05 -7.09 -7.04
N VAL A 292 7.79 -6.69 -7.16
CA VAL A 292 6.64 -7.44 -6.66
C VAL A 292 5.60 -7.61 -7.77
N ARG A 293 4.87 -8.72 -7.78
CA ARG A 293 3.75 -8.94 -8.69
C ARG A 293 2.60 -9.59 -7.93
N VAL A 294 1.43 -8.97 -7.99
CA VAL A 294 0.22 -9.48 -7.33
C VAL A 294 -0.51 -10.45 -8.25
N ASN A 295 -0.93 -11.59 -7.72
CA ASN A 295 -1.81 -12.54 -8.41
C ASN A 295 -3.23 -11.95 -8.50
N PRO A 296 -3.80 -11.76 -9.70
CA PRO A 296 -5.15 -11.20 -9.82
C PRO A 296 -6.22 -11.96 -9.03
N ASN A 297 -6.05 -13.26 -8.79
CA ASN A 297 -7.04 -14.07 -8.07
C ASN A 297 -7.33 -13.58 -6.64
N ILE A 298 -6.43 -12.80 -6.04
CA ILE A 298 -6.64 -12.21 -4.70
C ILE A 298 -7.35 -10.85 -4.73
N PHE A 299 -7.72 -10.35 -5.91
CA PHE A 299 -8.25 -9.01 -6.06
C PHE A 299 -9.43 -8.70 -5.13
N TYR A 300 -10.39 -9.61 -5.02
CA TYR A 300 -11.56 -9.40 -4.15
C TYR A 300 -11.24 -9.49 -2.65
N THR A 301 -10.10 -10.08 -2.29
CA THR A 301 -9.57 -10.05 -0.93
C THR A 301 -9.04 -8.64 -0.67
N ILE A 302 -8.05 -8.20 -1.44
CA ILE A 302 -7.41 -6.88 -1.27
C ILE A 302 -8.32 -5.67 -1.57
N SER A 303 -9.55 -5.89 -2.06
CA SER A 303 -10.49 -4.82 -2.42
C SER A 303 -11.77 -4.87 -1.59
N ASP A 304 -11.74 -5.54 -0.43
CA ASP A 304 -12.92 -5.82 0.37
C ASP A 304 -13.35 -4.63 1.23
N GLN A 305 -12.43 -3.71 1.55
CA GLN A 305 -12.72 -2.49 2.28
C GLN A 305 -13.30 -1.38 1.40
N PRO A 306 -14.03 -0.40 1.99
CA PRO A 306 -14.59 0.71 1.24
C PRO A 306 -13.55 1.67 0.65
N SER A 307 -12.37 1.78 1.27
CA SER A 307 -11.25 2.63 0.81
C SER A 307 -10.53 2.05 -0.40
N ASP A 308 -10.65 0.74 -0.62
CA ASP A 308 -9.79 0.06 -1.59
C ASP A 308 -10.20 0.34 -3.01
N PRO A 309 -9.24 0.33 -3.95
CA PRO A 309 -9.55 0.42 -5.37
C PRO A 309 -10.39 -0.76 -5.86
N LYS A 310 -11.51 -0.46 -6.52
CA LYS A 310 -12.46 -1.44 -7.06
C LYS A 310 -12.55 -1.35 -8.58
N LEU A 311 -12.96 -2.46 -9.18
CA LEU A 311 -13.39 -2.49 -10.56
C LEU A 311 -14.76 -1.83 -10.70
N THR A 312 -14.91 -0.99 -11.72
CA THR A 312 -16.16 -0.28 -12.01
C THR A 312 -16.55 -0.42 -13.48
N SER A 313 -17.76 0.07 -13.79
CA SER A 313 -18.24 0.26 -15.15
C SER A 313 -18.57 1.73 -15.38
N PHE A 314 -18.27 2.24 -16.57
CA PHE A 314 -18.63 3.61 -16.94
C PHE A 314 -19.35 3.67 -18.28
N GLN A 315 -20.11 4.75 -18.47
CA GLN A 315 -20.83 5.03 -19.71
C GLN A 315 -20.26 6.25 -20.44
N HIS A 316 -20.34 6.23 -21.76
CA HIS A 316 -20.01 7.37 -22.63
C HIS A 316 -21.02 7.47 -23.77
N SER A 317 -21.51 8.67 -24.05
CA SER A 317 -22.51 8.89 -25.10
C SER A 317 -21.85 9.42 -26.37
N SER A 318 -21.90 8.65 -27.46
CA SER A 318 -21.29 9.02 -28.75
C SER A 318 -21.94 8.24 -29.89
N ASP A 319 -21.86 8.77 -31.11
CA ASP A 319 -22.27 8.07 -32.33
C ASP A 319 -21.09 7.35 -33.01
N LEU A 320 -19.88 7.53 -32.48
CA LEU A 320 -18.69 6.81 -32.93
C LEU A 320 -18.70 5.40 -32.37
N LYS A 321 -18.29 4.41 -33.17
CA LYS A 321 -18.22 3.01 -32.75
C LYS A 321 -17.29 2.80 -31.54
N ASP A 322 -16.13 3.47 -31.53
CA ASP A 322 -15.11 3.37 -30.48
C ASP A 322 -14.69 4.77 -30.00
N PRO A 323 -15.52 5.43 -29.17
CA PRO A 323 -15.36 6.84 -28.84
C PRO A 323 -14.30 7.12 -27.77
N VAL A 324 -13.92 6.11 -26.98
CA VAL A 324 -13.00 6.27 -25.85
C VAL A 324 -11.67 5.54 -26.15
N PRO A 325 -10.53 6.25 -26.14
CA PRO A 325 -9.22 5.63 -26.28
C PRO A 325 -8.96 4.56 -25.23
N TRP A 326 -8.26 3.48 -25.59
CA TRP A 326 -7.98 2.35 -24.68
C TRP A 326 -7.33 2.79 -23.36
N ALA A 327 -6.38 3.73 -23.39
CA ALA A 327 -5.76 4.27 -22.19
C ALA A 327 -6.76 4.93 -21.24
N ASP A 328 -7.76 5.63 -21.79
CA ASP A 328 -8.84 6.24 -21.00
C ASP A 328 -9.82 5.17 -20.48
N VAL A 329 -10.10 4.12 -21.26
CA VAL A 329 -10.90 2.99 -20.80
C VAL A 329 -10.22 2.32 -19.61
N VAL A 330 -8.95 1.95 -19.72
CA VAL A 330 -8.18 1.28 -18.65
C VAL A 330 -8.06 2.18 -17.41
N ARG A 331 -7.97 3.50 -17.57
CA ARG A 331 -7.97 4.41 -16.42
C ARG A 331 -9.32 4.41 -15.69
N ARG A 332 -10.43 4.47 -16.44
CA ARG A 332 -11.79 4.69 -15.93
C ARG A 332 -12.50 3.42 -15.44
N VAL A 333 -11.94 2.22 -15.67
CA VAL A 333 -12.48 0.96 -15.11
C VAL A 333 -12.07 0.71 -13.66
N TRP A 334 -11.26 1.58 -13.07
CA TRP A 334 -10.87 1.55 -11.66
C TRP A 334 -11.51 2.71 -10.91
N THR A 335 -11.93 2.48 -9.67
CA THR A 335 -12.11 3.58 -8.71
C THR A 335 -10.74 4.11 -8.28
N ASP A 336 -10.73 5.27 -7.62
CA ASP A 336 -9.52 5.84 -7.06
C ASP A 336 -9.04 5.10 -5.81
N GLY A 337 -7.83 5.47 -5.37
CA GLY A 337 -7.12 4.89 -4.24
C GLY A 337 -5.90 4.07 -4.65
N ASN A 338 -5.17 3.58 -3.64
CA ASN A 338 -4.08 2.64 -3.75
C ASN A 338 -4.33 1.45 -2.81
N PHE A 339 -3.73 0.30 -3.12
CA PHE A 339 -3.59 -0.80 -2.17
C PHE A 339 -2.35 -0.57 -1.30
N GLU A 340 -2.42 -0.98 -0.04
CA GLU A 340 -1.38 -0.74 0.95
C GLU A 340 -0.77 -2.06 1.41
N PHE A 341 0.40 -2.43 0.90
CA PHE A 341 1.06 -3.68 1.29
C PHE A 341 2.07 -3.47 2.42
N ARG A 342 2.07 -4.37 3.40
CA ARG A 342 3.12 -4.45 4.43
C ARG A 342 3.91 -5.74 4.32
N PHE A 343 5.23 -5.60 4.35
CA PHE A 343 6.19 -6.70 4.35
C PHE A 343 6.84 -6.78 5.73
N TYR A 344 6.73 -7.95 6.37
CA TYR A 344 7.38 -8.26 7.64
C TYR A 344 8.57 -9.18 7.37
N ILE A 345 9.78 -8.63 7.43
CA ILE A 345 11.02 -9.32 7.08
C ILE A 345 11.63 -9.93 8.35
N TYR A 346 11.77 -11.25 8.34
CA TYR A 346 12.33 -12.02 9.43
C TYR A 346 13.53 -12.84 8.99
N LYS A 347 14.70 -12.56 9.58
CA LYS A 347 15.98 -13.24 9.29
C LYS A 347 16.47 -14.15 10.41
N GLY A 348 15.82 -14.15 11.58
CA GLY A 348 16.16 -14.96 12.76
C GLY A 348 17.58 -14.80 13.29
N LYS A 349 17.77 -14.33 14.53
CA LYS A 349 19.13 -14.23 15.11
C LYS A 349 19.56 -15.50 15.82
N ARG A 350 20.81 -15.91 15.62
CA ARG A 350 21.43 -17.11 16.22
C ARG A 350 21.47 -17.04 17.75
N SER A 351 21.70 -15.84 18.29
CA SER A 351 21.77 -15.55 19.72
C SER A 351 20.40 -15.29 20.37
N ALA A 352 19.33 -15.15 19.59
CA ALA A 352 18.01 -14.94 20.15
C ALA A 352 17.51 -16.24 20.80
N GLY A 353 17.12 -16.13 22.07
CA GLY A 353 16.48 -17.21 22.81
C GLY A 353 15.05 -17.49 22.32
N SER A 354 14.19 -18.03 23.18
CA SER A 354 12.78 -18.30 22.87
C SER A 354 11.89 -17.05 22.79
N ASN A 355 12.45 -15.85 22.98
CA ASN A 355 11.69 -14.61 22.94
C ASN A 355 11.34 -14.23 21.50
N ALA A 356 10.15 -13.66 21.30
CA ALA A 356 9.72 -13.22 19.99
C ALA A 356 10.56 -12.03 19.52
N GLU A 357 11.23 -12.18 18.39
CA GLU A 357 11.89 -11.05 17.72
C GLU A 357 10.87 -10.25 16.93
N LYS A 358 11.07 -8.93 16.83
CA LYS A 358 10.26 -8.09 15.94
C LYS A 358 10.84 -8.15 14.52
N PRO A 359 10.01 -8.38 13.48
CA PRO A 359 10.46 -8.28 12.10
C PRO A 359 10.75 -6.82 11.74
N ASP A 360 11.59 -6.62 10.73
CA ASP A 360 11.69 -5.32 10.04
C ASP A 360 10.42 -5.14 9.20
N ILE A 361 9.83 -3.95 9.21
CA ILE A 361 8.56 -3.66 8.53
C ILE A 361 8.86 -2.71 7.37
N LYS A 362 8.35 -3.04 6.18
CA LYS A 362 8.38 -2.16 5.00
C LYS A 362 6.98 -2.01 4.43
N ASN A 363 6.62 -0.79 4.04
CA ASN A 363 5.32 -0.51 3.45
C ASN A 363 5.45 -0.24 1.94
N LEU A 364 4.36 -0.45 1.21
CA LEU A 364 4.25 -0.17 -0.22
C LEU A 364 2.82 0.24 -0.57
N SER A 365 2.66 1.50 -0.98
CA SER A 365 1.42 2.02 -1.57
C SER A 365 1.48 1.91 -3.09
N ILE A 366 0.45 1.34 -3.73
CA ILE A 366 0.45 1.15 -5.18
C ILE A 366 -0.94 1.22 -5.81
N SER A 367 -1.01 1.89 -6.96
CA SER A 367 -2.25 1.98 -7.72
C SER A 367 -2.63 0.65 -8.40
N PRO A 368 -3.92 0.32 -8.54
CA PRO A 368 -4.36 -0.85 -9.31
C PRO A 368 -3.86 -0.82 -10.76
N ARG A 369 -3.63 0.37 -11.31
CA ARG A 369 -3.17 0.59 -12.69
C ARG A 369 -1.72 0.17 -12.87
N ASP A 370 -0.90 0.28 -11.82
CA ASP A 370 0.48 -0.18 -11.80
C ASP A 370 0.59 -1.67 -11.43
N LEU A 371 -0.34 -2.17 -10.62
CA LEU A 371 -0.43 -3.59 -10.26
C LEU A 371 -0.95 -4.49 -11.37
N PHE A 372 -1.94 -4.04 -12.14
CA PHE A 372 -2.68 -4.90 -13.06
C PHE A 372 -2.67 -4.40 -14.51
N THR A 373 -2.46 -5.32 -15.44
CA THR A 373 -2.78 -5.16 -16.86
C THR A 373 -4.22 -5.61 -17.07
N VAL A 374 -5.02 -4.74 -17.68
CA VAL A 374 -6.34 -5.12 -18.19
C VAL A 374 -6.12 -5.78 -19.55
N LYS A 375 -6.42 -7.08 -19.67
CA LYS A 375 -6.30 -7.84 -20.92
C LYS A 375 -7.51 -7.64 -21.82
N LYS A 376 -8.69 -7.50 -21.22
CA LYS A 376 -9.96 -7.43 -21.94
C LYS A 376 -10.93 -6.53 -21.19
N VAL A 377 -11.72 -5.78 -21.96
CA VAL A 377 -12.84 -4.98 -21.47
C VAL A 377 -14.07 -5.41 -22.25
N LYS A 378 -15.19 -5.61 -21.54
CA LYS A 378 -16.49 -5.74 -22.18
C LYS A 378 -16.98 -4.36 -22.58
N HIS A 379 -17.25 -4.21 -23.88
CA HIS A 379 -17.85 -3.02 -24.45
C HIS A 379 -19.24 -3.37 -24.98
N THR A 380 -20.27 -2.71 -24.44
CA THR A 380 -21.65 -2.87 -24.89
C THR A 380 -22.21 -1.54 -25.36
N ILE A 381 -22.99 -1.57 -26.43
CA ILE A 381 -23.59 -0.38 -27.03
C ILE A 381 -25.11 -0.53 -26.93
N LYS A 382 -25.76 0.45 -26.30
CA LYS A 382 -27.21 0.57 -26.28
C LYS A 382 -27.61 1.71 -27.22
N GLY A 383 -28.34 1.36 -28.29
CA GLY A 383 -28.78 2.31 -29.30
C GLY A 383 -29.60 3.45 -28.70
N GLY A 384 -29.25 4.70 -29.02
CA GLY A 384 -29.95 5.90 -28.53
C GLY A 384 -31.27 6.20 -29.27
N GLY A 385 -31.48 5.59 -30.44
CA GLY A 385 -32.64 5.85 -31.29
C GLY A 385 -32.50 7.16 -32.08
N ILE A 386 -33.60 7.66 -32.64
CA ILE A 386 -33.58 8.79 -33.60
C ILE A 386 -33.24 10.14 -32.93
N PHE A 387 -33.30 10.23 -31.59
CA PHE A 387 -33.16 11.48 -30.84
C PHE A 387 -32.03 11.49 -29.79
N HIS A 388 -31.29 10.38 -29.63
CA HIS A 388 -30.19 10.31 -28.68
C HIS A 388 -29.00 9.58 -29.27
N ARG A 389 -27.81 9.94 -28.77
CA ARG A 389 -26.56 9.24 -29.09
C ARG A 389 -26.53 7.85 -28.48
N ASP A 390 -25.77 6.96 -29.10
CA ASP A 390 -25.55 5.63 -28.56
C ASP A 390 -24.82 5.69 -27.21
N LYS A 391 -25.20 4.79 -26.29
CA LYS A 391 -24.58 4.67 -24.98
C LYS A 391 -23.60 3.51 -24.96
N HIS A 392 -22.31 3.84 -24.88
CA HIS A 392 -21.20 2.90 -24.79
C HIS A 392 -20.93 2.63 -23.31
N THR A 393 -21.06 1.38 -22.87
CA THR A 393 -20.73 0.94 -21.50
C THR A 393 -19.49 0.07 -21.55
N TYR A 394 -18.51 0.40 -20.72
CA TYR A 394 -17.24 -0.32 -20.56
C TYR A 394 -17.15 -0.92 -19.16
N SER A 395 -16.78 -2.20 -19.05
CA SER A 395 -16.64 -2.89 -17.77
C SER A 395 -15.66 -4.05 -17.87
N ILE A 396 -15.09 -4.47 -16.74
CA ILE A 396 -14.34 -5.73 -16.63
C ILE A 396 -15.29 -6.80 -16.08
N GLU A 397 -15.48 -7.89 -16.81
CA GLU A 397 -16.47 -8.93 -16.44
C GLU A 397 -15.92 -9.97 -15.48
N SER A 398 -14.62 -10.25 -15.58
CA SER A 398 -13.99 -11.32 -14.82
C SER A 398 -12.63 -10.92 -14.33
N ILE A 399 -12.25 -11.44 -13.17
CA ILE A 399 -10.88 -11.31 -12.67
C ILE A 399 -9.84 -11.92 -13.62
N ASN A 400 -10.25 -12.89 -14.44
CA ASN A 400 -9.41 -13.48 -15.48
C ASN A 400 -9.04 -12.50 -16.60
N ASP A 401 -9.75 -11.37 -16.71
CA ASP A 401 -9.43 -10.29 -17.63
C ASP A 401 -8.33 -9.36 -17.07
N LEU A 402 -7.87 -9.59 -15.83
CA LEU A 402 -6.69 -8.97 -15.26
C LEU A 402 -5.47 -9.88 -15.35
N GLU A 403 -4.30 -9.26 -15.36
CA GLU A 403 -3.00 -9.92 -15.27
C GLU A 403 -2.08 -9.09 -14.37
N GLY A 404 -1.37 -9.75 -13.45
CA GLY A 404 -0.44 -9.07 -12.56
C GLY A 404 0.76 -8.52 -13.33
N LYS A 405 1.16 -7.29 -13.03
CA LYS A 405 2.36 -6.65 -13.54
C LYS A 405 3.47 -6.74 -12.50
N TRP A 406 4.71 -6.91 -12.95
CA TRP A 406 5.84 -6.62 -12.08
C TRP A 406 5.97 -5.12 -11.86
N PHE A 407 5.96 -4.74 -10.60
CA PHE A 407 6.19 -3.38 -10.15
C PHE A 407 7.53 -3.29 -9.43
N THR A 408 8.28 -2.21 -9.65
CA THR A 408 9.51 -1.89 -8.91
C THR A 408 9.19 -0.83 -7.86
N PRO A 409 9.10 -1.18 -6.56
CA PRO A 409 8.83 -0.23 -5.48
C PRO A 409 9.76 0.97 -5.51
N ASN A 410 9.28 2.20 -5.34
CA ASN A 410 10.09 3.43 -5.31
C ASN A 410 11.02 3.64 -6.53
N GLY A 411 10.78 2.96 -7.65
CA GLY A 411 11.64 2.98 -8.85
C GLY A 411 12.97 2.21 -8.72
N THR A 412 13.47 2.00 -7.50
CA THR A 412 14.72 1.26 -7.24
C THR A 412 14.54 -0.03 -6.46
N GLY A 413 13.37 -0.33 -5.93
CA GLY A 413 13.13 -1.37 -4.94
C GLY A 413 13.25 -0.85 -3.50
N ILE A 414 12.68 -1.60 -2.55
CA ILE A 414 12.76 -1.29 -1.11
C ILE A 414 14.01 -1.93 -0.53
N GLN A 415 14.89 -1.12 0.06
CA GLN A 415 16.10 -1.60 0.73
C GLN A 415 15.75 -2.38 2.00
N LEU A 416 16.36 -3.55 2.18
CA LEU A 416 16.30 -4.34 3.41
C LEU A 416 17.53 -4.10 4.27
N GLU A 417 17.44 -4.49 5.54
CA GLU A 417 18.63 -4.60 6.37
C GLU A 417 19.63 -5.63 5.82
N GLN A 418 20.86 -5.54 6.31
CA GLN A 418 21.91 -6.48 5.95
C GLN A 418 21.53 -7.93 6.28
N TRP A 419 21.87 -8.89 5.41
CA TRP A 419 21.72 -10.32 5.66
C TRP A 419 23.08 -10.95 6.02
N ASP A 420 23.39 -11.07 7.32
CA ASP A 420 24.64 -11.66 7.82
C ASP A 420 24.41 -13.07 8.34
N ILE A 421 24.64 -14.09 7.51
CA ILE A 421 24.47 -15.51 7.88
C ILE A 421 25.44 -16.02 8.96
N ALA A 422 26.40 -15.19 9.41
CA ALA A 422 27.18 -15.45 10.62
C ALA A 422 26.30 -15.39 11.87
N GLU A 423 25.50 -14.34 11.98
CA GLU A 423 24.70 -13.99 13.14
C GLU A 423 23.21 -14.29 12.92
N GLU A 424 22.77 -14.39 11.67
CA GLU A 424 21.39 -14.58 11.24
C GLU A 424 21.18 -15.95 10.58
N SER A 425 19.92 -16.31 10.35
CA SER A 425 19.53 -17.52 9.64
C SER A 425 19.94 -17.45 8.16
N MET A 426 20.21 -18.61 7.57
CA MET A 426 20.33 -18.76 6.12
C MET A 426 18.96 -18.67 5.41
N THR A 427 17.88 -18.44 6.16
CA THR A 427 16.53 -18.21 5.66
C THR A 427 16.08 -16.79 5.98
N MET A 428 15.44 -16.14 5.02
CA MET A 428 14.71 -14.90 5.21
C MET A 428 13.25 -15.15 4.86
N THR A 429 12.37 -15.04 5.85
CA THR A 429 10.92 -15.17 5.62
C THR A 429 10.29 -13.78 5.60
N ILE A 430 9.52 -13.50 4.55
CA ILE A 430 8.79 -12.25 4.37
C ILE A 430 7.29 -12.59 4.44
N PHE A 431 6.61 -12.11 5.47
CA PHE A 431 5.15 -12.16 5.56
C PHE A 431 4.58 -10.93 4.88
N VAL A 432 3.47 -11.11 4.17
CA VAL A 432 2.82 -10.01 3.45
C VAL A 432 1.37 -9.89 3.87
N GLU A 433 0.90 -8.67 4.01
CA GLU A 433 -0.51 -8.36 4.16
C GLU A 433 -0.89 -7.15 3.30
N GLU A 434 -2.17 -7.10 2.92
CA GLU A 434 -2.85 -5.85 2.59
C GLU A 434 -3.24 -5.20 3.93
N PHE A 435 -2.93 -3.91 4.09
CA PHE A 435 -3.16 -3.17 5.31
C PHE A 435 -4.39 -2.28 5.23
N ASP A 436 -5.33 -2.56 6.14
CA ASP A 436 -6.52 -1.76 6.32
C ASP A 436 -6.56 -1.08 7.69
N PRO A 437 -6.96 0.21 7.78
CA PRO A 437 -7.18 0.86 9.07
C PRO A 437 -8.26 0.16 9.90
N GLY A 438 -7.99 -0.09 11.19
CA GLY A 438 -8.93 -0.78 12.06
C GLY A 438 -8.43 -0.96 13.48
N GLU A 439 -9.13 -1.79 14.25
CA GLU A 439 -8.70 -2.19 15.60
C GLU A 439 -7.41 -3.00 15.53
N ILE A 440 -6.48 -2.68 16.44
CA ILE A 440 -5.12 -3.22 16.45
C ILE A 440 -5.10 -4.63 17.05
N GLU A 441 -4.38 -5.55 16.40
CA GLU A 441 -4.14 -6.92 16.85
C GLU A 441 -2.63 -7.23 16.89
N GLU A 442 -2.20 -8.06 17.85
CA GLU A 442 -0.84 -8.63 17.89
C GLU A 442 -0.85 -10.05 17.29
N LYS A 443 -0.04 -10.28 16.26
CA LYS A 443 0.16 -11.61 15.65
C LYS A 443 1.46 -12.23 16.19
N GLU A 444 1.39 -13.50 16.58
CA GLU A 444 2.55 -14.33 16.93
C GLU A 444 2.59 -15.57 16.03
N ILE A 445 3.73 -15.82 15.42
CA ILE A 445 3.95 -17.04 14.62
C ILE A 445 5.28 -17.69 14.96
N THR A 446 5.39 -18.95 14.58
CA THR A 446 6.60 -19.75 14.77
C THR A 446 7.25 -20.02 13.42
N VAL A 447 8.55 -19.73 13.32
CA VAL A 447 9.35 -19.91 12.11
C VAL A 447 10.51 -20.87 12.41
N SER A 448 10.74 -21.80 11.48
CA SER A 448 11.87 -22.74 11.54
C SER A 448 13.05 -22.16 10.76
N ASN A 449 14.09 -21.76 11.48
CA ASN A 449 15.29 -21.13 10.94
C ASN A 449 16.45 -22.11 10.84
N LYS A 450 17.26 -21.98 9.79
CA LYS A 450 18.43 -22.81 9.54
C LYS A 450 19.70 -21.99 9.64
N TYR A 451 20.61 -22.42 10.51
CA TYR A 451 21.88 -21.75 10.74
C TYR A 451 23.04 -22.58 10.20
N SER A 452 24.05 -21.90 9.66
CA SER A 452 25.33 -22.52 9.31
C SER A 452 26.04 -23.03 10.58
N SER A 453 26.71 -24.19 10.52
CA SER A 453 27.37 -24.76 11.71
C SER A 453 28.38 -23.81 12.35
N SER A 454 28.31 -23.61 13.66
CA SER A 454 29.27 -22.80 14.43
C SER A 454 30.71 -23.35 14.37
N ALA A 455 30.92 -24.64 14.09
CA ALA A 455 32.24 -25.25 13.95
C ALA A 455 33.03 -24.72 12.73
N ASN A 456 32.34 -24.20 11.72
CA ASN A 456 32.95 -23.59 10.53
C ASN A 456 33.23 -22.08 10.71
N PHE A 457 32.71 -21.49 11.79
CA PHE A 457 32.89 -20.09 12.12
C PHE A 457 34.03 -19.94 13.14
N LYS A 458 35.29 -19.90 12.67
CA LYS A 458 36.42 -19.56 13.53
C LYS A 458 36.40 -18.05 13.81
N LEU A 459 35.75 -17.69 14.90
CA LEU A 459 35.83 -16.35 15.47
C LEU A 459 37.20 -16.21 16.17
N ASP A 460 38.13 -15.46 15.55
CA ASP A 460 39.41 -15.12 16.18
C ASP A 460 39.17 -14.03 17.25
N LEU A 461 38.75 -14.45 18.45
CA LEU A 461 38.69 -13.59 19.64
C LEU A 461 40.08 -13.49 20.27
N GLY A 462 41.00 -12.80 19.58
CA GLY A 462 42.39 -12.63 19.99
C GLY A 462 42.79 -11.17 20.21
N LEU A 463 42.61 -10.69 21.46
CA LEU A 463 43.42 -9.66 22.16
C LEU A 463 43.56 -8.23 21.55
N GLY A 464 42.91 -7.27 22.21
CA GLY A 464 43.43 -5.92 22.45
C GLY A 464 43.61 -4.99 21.24
N GLY A 465 42.61 -4.13 20.98
CA GLY A 465 42.86 -2.78 20.46
C GLY A 465 42.90 -2.55 18.94
N LEU A 466 42.45 -3.48 18.11
CA LEU A 466 42.30 -3.26 16.66
C LEU A 466 40.81 -3.32 16.24
N PRO A 467 40.37 -2.51 15.25
CA PRO A 467 38.96 -2.41 14.87
C PRO A 467 38.44 -3.76 14.40
N LYS A 468 37.21 -4.11 14.83
CA LYS A 468 36.44 -5.33 14.51
C LYS A 468 36.20 -5.53 13.00
N LYS A 469 37.25 -5.69 12.20
CA LYS A 469 37.16 -5.92 10.76
C LYS A 469 38.09 -7.06 10.39
N LEU A 470 37.55 -7.97 9.58
CA LEU A 470 38.14 -9.21 9.05
C LEU A 470 37.99 -10.45 9.93
N VAL A 471 36.76 -10.91 10.08
CA VAL A 471 36.49 -12.34 10.30
C VAL A 471 36.88 -13.09 9.01
N LYS A 472 37.91 -13.95 9.08
CA LYS A 472 38.20 -14.96 8.05
C LYS A 472 37.24 -16.12 8.25
N LEU A 473 36.23 -16.21 7.40
CA LEU A 473 35.27 -17.30 7.47
C LEU A 473 35.72 -18.47 6.57
N ASP A 474 35.88 -19.67 7.15
CA ASP A 474 36.20 -20.91 6.41
C ASP A 474 34.92 -21.51 5.81
N LEU A 475 34.19 -20.70 5.03
CA LEU A 475 33.14 -21.20 4.14
C LEU A 475 33.82 -21.93 2.99
N SER A 476 33.56 -23.23 2.83
CA SER A 476 33.70 -23.91 1.54
C SER A 476 32.35 -23.90 0.84
N PHE A 477 32.34 -23.70 -0.49
CA PHE A 477 31.16 -23.77 -1.35
C PHE A 477 30.21 -24.90 -0.97
N GLY A 478 28.90 -24.65 -1.09
CA GLY A 478 27.73 -25.44 -0.70
C GLY A 478 27.81 -26.97 -0.81
N MET A 479 28.75 -27.62 -0.13
CA MET A 479 28.97 -29.06 -0.18
C MET A 479 29.07 -29.64 1.24
N SER A 480 27.95 -30.24 1.65
CA SER A 480 27.81 -31.50 2.42
C SER A 480 28.50 -31.71 3.77
N SER A 481 29.34 -30.80 4.28
CA SER A 481 29.89 -30.87 5.64
C SER A 481 29.46 -29.71 6.53
N GLN A 482 28.48 -28.91 6.09
CA GLN A 482 27.81 -27.95 6.97
C GLN A 482 26.77 -28.71 7.80
N LYS A 483 27.04 -28.89 9.09
CA LYS A 483 25.98 -29.28 10.04
C LYS A 483 25.02 -28.08 10.16
N GLU A 484 23.88 -28.15 9.50
CA GLU A 484 22.82 -27.17 9.72
C GLU A 484 22.30 -27.33 11.15
N GLU A 485 22.20 -26.23 11.89
CA GLU A 485 21.44 -26.21 13.14
C GLU A 485 20.08 -25.61 12.85
N THR A 486 19.03 -26.39 13.04
CA THR A 486 17.65 -25.89 12.94
C THR A 486 17.21 -25.39 14.30
N LYS A 487 16.74 -24.15 14.38
CA LYS A 487 16.08 -23.60 15.57
C LYS A 487 14.70 -23.11 15.23
N VAL A 488 13.75 -23.42 16.10
CA VAL A 488 12.39 -22.92 16.03
C VAL A 488 12.32 -21.65 16.87
N GLN A 489 11.97 -20.54 16.23
CA GLN A 489 11.88 -19.22 16.87
C GLN A 489 10.52 -18.60 16.65
N ARG A 490 10.15 -17.67 17.53
CA ARG A 490 8.89 -16.95 17.45
C ARG A 490 9.15 -15.53 16.95
N THR A 491 8.20 -14.98 16.23
CA THR A 491 8.20 -13.57 15.82
C THR A 491 6.84 -12.98 16.07
N LYS A 492 6.83 -11.71 16.47
CA LYS A 492 5.63 -10.94 16.82
C LYS A 492 5.61 -9.60 16.14
N TRP A 493 4.44 -9.20 15.66
CA TRP A 493 4.21 -7.86 15.14
C TRP A 493 2.76 -7.45 15.34
N THR A 494 2.50 -6.18 15.08
CA THR A 494 1.19 -5.54 15.28
C THR A 494 0.60 -5.22 13.91
N THR A 495 -0.66 -5.57 13.72
CA THR A 495 -1.47 -5.28 12.52
C THR A 495 -2.89 -4.91 12.95
N THR A 496 -3.88 -4.92 12.05
CA THR A 496 -5.30 -4.69 12.37
C THR A 496 -6.13 -5.92 12.06
N HIS A 497 -7.29 -6.04 12.71
CA HIS A 497 -8.25 -7.12 12.46
C HIS A 497 -8.85 -7.09 11.05
N THR A 498 -8.81 -5.94 10.39
CA THR A 498 -9.32 -5.74 9.03
C THR A 498 -8.27 -6.04 7.96
N SER A 499 -6.98 -6.08 8.30
CA SER A 499 -5.91 -6.35 7.33
C SER A 499 -5.91 -7.80 6.83
N ASP A 500 -5.77 -7.97 5.52
CA ASP A 500 -5.77 -9.26 4.86
C ASP A 500 -4.38 -9.91 4.78
N ALA A 501 -4.24 -11.11 5.34
CA ALA A 501 -3.00 -11.87 5.24
C ALA A 501 -2.80 -12.47 3.83
N LEU A 502 -1.69 -12.10 3.18
CA LEU A 502 -1.36 -12.51 1.80
C LEU A 502 -0.28 -13.60 1.74
N GLY A 503 -0.10 -14.33 2.84
CA GLY A 503 0.84 -15.45 2.94
C GLY A 503 2.28 -15.02 3.24
N ASN A 504 3.24 -15.91 2.97
CA ASN A 504 4.66 -15.65 3.19
C ASN A 504 5.54 -16.26 2.10
N ALA A 505 6.67 -15.61 1.85
CA ALA A 505 7.73 -16.08 0.97
C ALA A 505 8.97 -16.35 1.80
N THR A 506 9.58 -17.52 1.63
CA THR A 506 10.86 -17.85 2.29
C THR A 506 11.96 -17.93 1.25
N PHE A 507 12.94 -17.05 1.39
CA PHE A 507 14.17 -17.02 0.61
C PHE A 507 15.27 -17.74 1.36
N TYR A 508 16.03 -18.56 0.65
CA TYR A 508 17.24 -19.18 1.14
C TYR A 508 18.45 -18.40 0.65
N PHE A 509 19.49 -18.29 1.47
CA PHE A 509 20.74 -17.66 1.06
C PHE A 509 21.37 -18.36 -0.16
N SER A 510 21.09 -19.66 -0.30
CA SER A 510 21.48 -20.51 -1.41
C SER A 510 20.69 -20.29 -2.70
N ASP A 511 19.54 -19.60 -2.64
CA ASP A 511 18.71 -19.39 -3.83
C ASP A 511 19.49 -18.60 -4.88
N PRO A 512 19.33 -18.93 -6.18
CA PRO A 512 19.91 -18.13 -7.24
C PRO A 512 19.33 -16.71 -7.17
N ILE A 513 20.11 -15.71 -7.61
CA ILE A 513 19.62 -14.33 -7.76
C ILE A 513 19.22 -14.13 -9.22
N LEU A 514 20.10 -14.50 -10.14
CA LEU A 514 19.87 -14.48 -11.58
C LEU A 514 19.76 -15.91 -12.10
N LYS A 515 18.89 -16.14 -13.10
CA LYS A 515 18.64 -17.46 -13.70
C LYS A 515 19.19 -17.60 -15.12
N VAL A 516 18.93 -16.60 -15.97
CA VAL A 516 19.26 -16.62 -17.40
C VAL A 516 19.94 -15.31 -17.78
N ASP A 517 20.94 -15.39 -18.65
CA ASP A 517 21.53 -14.24 -19.35
C ASP A 517 21.13 -14.33 -20.82
N TYR A 518 20.29 -13.41 -21.26
CA TYR A 518 19.68 -13.45 -22.59
C TYR A 518 20.60 -12.89 -23.69
N TRP A 519 21.60 -12.06 -23.35
CA TRP A 519 22.33 -11.21 -24.32
C TRP A 519 23.86 -11.30 -24.09
N LYS A 520 24.37 -12.52 -23.90
CA LYS A 520 25.81 -12.78 -23.66
C LYS A 520 26.73 -12.10 -24.67
N ASP A 521 26.30 -11.99 -25.92
CA ASP A 521 27.06 -11.45 -27.05
C ASP A 521 26.95 -9.91 -27.21
N LYS A 522 26.13 -9.23 -26.41
CA LYS A 522 25.97 -7.76 -26.42
C LYS A 522 26.31 -7.15 -25.05
N PRO A 523 27.60 -6.87 -24.77
CA PRO A 523 28.04 -6.45 -23.44
C PRO A 523 27.45 -5.11 -22.96
N ALA A 524 26.96 -4.26 -23.86
CA ALA A 524 26.39 -2.96 -23.51
C ALA A 524 24.97 -3.04 -22.87
N VAL A 525 24.23 -4.14 -23.07
CA VAL A 525 22.86 -4.30 -22.55
C VAL A 525 22.69 -5.74 -22.06
N ARG A 526 23.39 -6.09 -20.98
CA ARG A 526 23.20 -7.39 -20.33
C ARG A 526 21.96 -7.34 -19.45
N ILE A 527 21.00 -8.18 -19.79
CA ILE A 527 19.72 -8.32 -19.10
C ILE A 527 19.52 -9.77 -18.67
N TYR A 528 18.95 -9.93 -17.47
CA TYR A 528 18.89 -11.22 -16.80
C TYR A 528 17.49 -11.52 -16.29
N ASP A 529 17.13 -12.80 -16.23
CA ASP A 529 15.97 -13.25 -15.46
C ASP A 529 16.28 -13.22 -13.96
N GLY A 530 15.49 -12.47 -13.19
CA GLY A 530 15.55 -12.51 -11.73
C GLY A 530 14.86 -13.75 -11.16
N TYR A 531 15.37 -14.24 -10.03
CA TYR A 531 14.71 -15.26 -9.21
C TYR A 531 13.64 -14.62 -8.32
N SER A 532 12.48 -15.24 -8.24
CA SER A 532 11.37 -14.78 -7.42
C SER A 532 10.74 -15.93 -6.63
N VAL A 533 10.19 -15.62 -5.47
CA VAL A 533 9.47 -16.54 -4.60
C VAL A 533 8.05 -16.01 -4.40
N GLY A 534 7.06 -16.87 -4.57
CA GLY A 534 5.65 -16.54 -4.40
C GLY A 534 5.13 -16.89 -3.01
N THR A 535 4.26 -16.05 -2.45
CA THR A 535 3.46 -16.35 -1.26
C THR A 535 2.21 -17.18 -1.58
N GLY A 536 1.91 -17.39 -2.87
CA GLY A 536 0.62 -17.80 -3.40
C GLY A 536 -0.23 -16.61 -3.90
N SER A 537 -0.08 -15.46 -3.23
CA SER A 537 -0.80 -14.22 -3.53
C SER A 537 0.09 -13.18 -4.21
N ILE A 538 1.37 -13.11 -3.82
CA ILE A 538 2.34 -12.12 -4.31
C ILE A 538 3.65 -12.82 -4.65
N ASP A 539 4.19 -12.56 -5.83
CA ASP A 539 5.55 -12.92 -6.19
C ASP A 539 6.50 -11.79 -5.78
N ILE A 540 7.60 -12.14 -5.11
CA ILE A 540 8.63 -11.21 -4.64
C ILE A 540 9.97 -11.57 -5.26
N MET A 541 10.68 -10.57 -5.77
CA MET A 541 12.04 -10.69 -6.30
C MET A 541 13.02 -9.92 -5.42
N LEU A 542 14.02 -10.62 -4.87
CA LEU A 542 15.12 -9.99 -4.15
C LEU A 542 16.32 -9.77 -5.07
N LEU A 543 16.89 -8.56 -5.02
CA LEU A 543 18.10 -8.24 -5.77
C LEU A 543 19.13 -7.51 -4.87
N PRO A 544 20.29 -8.10 -4.58
CA PRO A 544 21.32 -7.45 -3.78
C PRO A 544 22.04 -6.34 -4.54
N ARG A 545 22.42 -5.29 -3.82
CA ARG A 545 23.18 -4.16 -4.37
C ARG A 545 24.19 -3.61 -3.37
N PRO A 546 25.34 -3.10 -3.86
CA PRO A 546 26.20 -2.23 -3.07
C PRO A 546 25.48 -0.95 -2.66
N ILE A 547 25.69 -0.47 -1.43
CA ILE A 547 25.25 0.85 -0.94
C ILE A 547 26.30 1.94 -1.16
#